data_AF-A0A1I7HAY0-F1
#
_entry.id   AF-A0A1I7HAY0-F1
#
_cell.length_a   1.000
_cell.length_b   1.000
_cell.length_c   1.000
_cell.angle_alpha   90.00
_cell.angle_beta   90.00
_cell.angle_gamma   90.00
#
_symmetry.space_group_name_H-M   'P 1'
#
loop_
_entity.id
_entity.type
_entity.pdbx_description
1 polymer ?
#
loop_
_entity_poly.entity_id
_entity_poly.type
_entity_poly.pdbx_seq_one_letter_code
_entity_poly.pdbx_strand_id
1 'polypeptide(L)'
;MNKDEFFAIANNLRAAYPREAFQEQYTFELWYECLRDLDAKWVSTAVIDLIKTMKFCPKISDIREKYVTYDRRTEQEKYEDERGLQ
;
A
#
# COMPACT_ATOMS: atom_id res chain seq x y z
N MET A 1 -5.54 8.06 2.66
CA MET A 1 -6.45 7.00 3.15
C MET A 1 -6.96 7.31 4.56
N ASN A 2 -8.13 6.77 4.91
CA ASN A 2 -8.71 6.81 6.26
C ASN A 2 -8.36 5.53 7.07
N LYS A 3 -8.78 5.47 8.33
CA LYS A 3 -8.46 4.35 9.24
C LYS A 3 -9.10 3.02 8.82
N ASP A 4 -10.32 3.03 8.26
CA ASP A 4 -11.02 1.81 7.85
C ASP A 4 -10.37 1.18 6.61
N GLU A 5 -9.97 2.02 5.66
CA GLU A 5 -9.18 1.61 4.49
C GLU A 5 -7.84 1.00 4.91
N PHE A 6 -7.15 1.65 5.86
CA PHE A 6 -5.90 1.12 6.39
C PHE A 6 -6.11 -0.17 7.18
N PHE A 7 -7.22 -0.32 7.91
CA PHE A 7 -7.55 -1.54 8.63
C PHE A 7 -7.68 -2.74 7.68
N ALA A 8 -8.29 -2.57 6.51
CA ALA A 8 -8.35 -3.61 5.49
C ALA A 8 -6.95 -4.02 5.00
N ILE A 9 -6.08 -3.05 4.74
CA ILE A 9 -4.68 -3.28 4.34
C ILE A 9 -3.92 -4.03 5.43
N ALA A 10 -4.08 -3.63 6.69
CA ALA A 10 -3.44 -4.27 7.83
C ALA A 10 -3.88 -5.73 8.00
N ASN A 11 -5.14 -6.04 7.71
CA ASN A 11 -5.64 -7.42 7.75
C ASN A 11 -5.01 -8.29 6.66
N ASN A 12 -4.73 -7.75 5.47
CA ASN A 12 -3.98 -8.49 4.45
C ASN A 12 -2.57 -8.86 4.93
N LEU A 13 -1.87 -7.91 5.57
CA LEU A 13 -0.55 -8.14 6.15
C LEU A 13 -0.58 -9.13 7.31
N ARG A 14 -1.60 -9.08 8.19
CA ARG A 14 -1.78 -10.09 9.26
C ARG A 14 -2.06 -11.48 8.71
N ALA A 15 -2.86 -11.58 7.65
CA ALA A 15 -3.16 -12.85 7.00
C ALA A 15 -1.92 -13.48 6.36
N ALA A 16 -1.08 -12.66 5.73
CA ALA A 16 0.16 -13.11 5.10
C ALA A 16 1.30 -13.36 6.10
N TYR A 17 1.39 -12.56 7.17
CA TYR A 17 2.49 -12.56 8.14
C TYR A 17 1.98 -12.57 9.60
N PRO A 18 1.36 -13.67 10.08
CA PRO A 18 0.63 -13.68 11.36
C PRO A 18 1.46 -13.36 12.62
N ARG A 19 2.78 -13.59 12.59
CA ARG A 19 3.67 -13.38 13.73
C ARG A 19 4.36 -12.01 13.74
N GLU A 20 4.37 -11.31 12.61
CA GLU A 20 5.19 -10.11 12.41
C GLU A 20 4.34 -8.84 12.36
N ALA A 21 3.12 -8.92 11.85
CA ALA A 21 2.30 -7.74 11.59
C ALA A 21 1.47 -7.30 12.82
N PHE A 22 1.60 -6.02 13.21
CA PHE A 22 0.67 -5.28 14.08
C PHE A 22 0.27 -5.97 15.39
N GLN A 23 1.26 -6.43 16.15
CA GLN A 23 1.06 -7.08 17.46
C GLN A 23 0.56 -6.09 18.53
N GLU A 24 0.92 -4.81 18.39
CA GLU A 24 0.58 -3.75 19.34
C GLU A 24 -0.18 -2.62 18.65
N GLN A 25 -1.07 -1.97 19.41
CA GLN A 25 -1.85 -0.83 18.93
C GLN A 25 -0.93 0.31 18.45
N TYR A 26 0.16 0.56 19.16
CA TYR A 26 1.16 1.57 18.78
C TYR A 26 1.72 1.32 17.37
N THR A 27 2.04 0.06 17.04
CA THR A 27 2.56 -0.30 15.72
C THR A 27 1.52 -0.07 14.62
N PHE A 28 0.25 -0.36 14.89
CA PHE A 28 -0.84 -0.08 13.95
C PHE A 28 -0.98 1.43 13.69
N GLU A 29 -0.98 2.24 14.75
CA GLU A 29 -1.10 3.70 14.64
C GLU A 29 0.09 4.33 13.91
N LEU A 30 1.31 3.89 14.20
CA LEU A 30 2.51 4.36 13.52
C LEU A 30 2.45 4.11 12.01
N TRP A 31 2.09 2.90 11.61
CA TRP A 31 1.99 2.57 10.19
C TRP A 31 0.87 3.35 9.49
N TYR A 32 -0.26 3.55 10.17
CA TYR A 32 -1.33 4.40 9.65
C TYR A 32 -0.81 5.82 9.39
N GLU A 33 -0.15 6.45 10.36
CA GLU A 33 0.39 7.80 10.18
C GLU A 33 1.43 7.89 9.06
N CYS A 34 2.20 6.82 8.79
CA CYS A 34 3.18 6.81 7.71
C CYS A 34 2.62 6.57 6.30
N LEU A 35 1.39 6.05 6.20
CA LEU A 35 0.75 5.68 4.93
C LEU A 35 -0.53 6.46 4.65
N ARG A 36 -1.08 7.20 5.63
CA ARG A 36 -2.36 7.92 5.52
C ARG A 36 -2.40 8.96 4.41
N ASP A 37 -1.26 9.50 4.00
CA ASP A 37 -1.13 10.46 2.90
C ASP A 37 -1.28 9.81 1.52
N LEU A 38 -1.20 8.48 1.44
CA LEU A 38 -1.31 7.73 0.20
C LEU A 38 -2.75 7.32 -0.13
N ASP A 39 -2.99 7.08 -1.43
CA ASP A 39 -4.24 6.52 -1.92
C ASP A 39 -4.39 5.04 -1.52
N ALA A 40 -5.53 4.70 -0.92
CA ALA A 40 -5.79 3.38 -0.36
C ALA A 40 -5.76 2.25 -1.42
N LYS A 41 -6.27 2.52 -2.63
CA LYS A 41 -6.33 1.54 -3.71
C LYS A 41 -4.92 1.10 -4.09
N TRP A 42 -4.02 2.06 -4.32
CA TRP A 42 -2.66 1.78 -4.76
C TRP A 42 -1.78 1.19 -3.67
N VAL A 43 -1.98 1.59 -2.41
CA VAL A 43 -1.30 0.92 -1.29
C VAL A 43 -1.76 -0.52 -1.16
N SER A 44 -3.06 -0.80 -1.29
CA SER A 44 -3.58 -2.18 -1.27
C SER A 44 -2.97 -3.03 -2.40
N THR A 45 -2.90 -2.49 -3.63
CA THR A 45 -2.24 -3.16 -4.76
C THR A 45 -0.76 -3.43 -4.47
N ALA A 46 -0.03 -2.44 -3.96
CA ALA A 46 1.37 -2.59 -3.59
C ALA A 46 1.61 -3.67 -2.54
N VAL A 47 0.79 -3.67 -1.48
CA VAL A 47 0.85 -4.68 -0.41
C VAL A 47 0.60 -6.08 -0.95
N ILE A 48 -0.42 -6.27 -1.79
CA ILE A 48 -0.72 -7.59 -2.39
C ILE A 48 0.45 -8.09 -3.23
N ASP A 49 1.09 -7.23 -4.04
CA ASP A 49 2.21 -7.65 -4.87
C ASP A 49 3.49 -7.92 -4.06
N LEU A 50 3.71 -7.20 -2.97
CA LEU A 50 4.79 -7.49 -2.02
C LEU A 50 4.55 -8.83 -1.30
N ILE A 51 3.30 -9.10 -0.88
CA ILE A 51 2.93 -10.40 -0.26
C ILE A 51 3.26 -11.59 -1.16
N LYS A 52 3.05 -11.46 -2.48
CA LYS A 52 3.33 -12.55 -3.43
C LYS A 52 4.83 -12.85 -3.59
N THR A 53 5.71 -11.91 -3.23
CA THR A 53 7.14 -11.97 -3.62
C THR A 53 8.07 -11.97 -2.42
N MET A 54 7.66 -11.43 -1.28
CA MET A 54 8.48 -11.33 -0.08
C MET A 54 8.24 -12.51 0.86
N LYS A 55 9.33 -13.06 1.40
CA LYS A 55 9.28 -14.11 2.43
C LYS A 55 8.91 -13.56 3.81
N PHE A 56 9.20 -12.29 4.06
CA PHE A 56 9.02 -11.60 5.34
C PHE A 56 8.10 -10.41 5.17
N CYS A 57 7.51 -9.94 6.28
CA CYS A 57 6.61 -8.80 6.24
C CYS A 57 7.32 -7.57 5.61
N PRO A 58 6.73 -6.92 4.59
CA PRO A 58 7.31 -5.73 3.99
C PRO A 58 7.41 -4.62 5.04
N LYS A 59 8.41 -3.75 4.91
CA LYS A 59 8.52 -2.54 5.72
C LYS A 59 7.65 -1.43 5.12
N ILE A 60 7.40 -0.39 5.92
CA ILE A 60 6.73 0.84 5.46
C ILE A 60 7.43 1.38 4.20
N SER A 61 8.77 1.41 4.18
CA SER A 61 9.56 1.87 3.04
C SER A 61 9.29 1.07 1.76
N ASP A 62 9.16 -0.26 1.87
CA ASP A 62 8.99 -1.15 0.72
C ASP A 62 7.62 -0.90 0.06
N ILE A 63 6.59 -0.69 0.90
CA ILE A 63 5.24 -0.33 0.44
C ILE A 63 5.27 1.02 -0.28
N ARG A 64 5.97 2.02 0.26
CA ARG A 64 6.07 3.36 -0.35
C ARG A 64 6.83 3.35 -1.66
N GLU A 65 7.93 2.61 -1.73
CA GLU A 65 8.70 2.45 -2.96
C GLU A 65 7.85 1.79 -4.04
N LYS A 66 7.14 0.72 -3.67
CA LYS A 66 6.24 0.02 -4.59
C LYS A 66 5.05 0.90 -5.01
N TYR A 67 4.48 1.69 -4.10
CA TYR A 67 3.39 2.64 -4.39
C TYR A 67 3.77 3.61 -5.52
N VAL A 68 4.97 4.20 -5.48
CA VAL A 68 5.44 5.15 -6.49
C VAL A 68 5.42 4.54 -7.90
N THR A 69 5.61 3.22 -8.03
CA THR A 69 5.54 2.54 -9.32
C THR A 69 4.14 2.48 -9.91
N TYR A 70 3.08 2.48 -9.09
CA TYR A 70 1.70 2.52 -9.56
C TYR A 70 1.22 3.95 -9.77
N ASP A 71 1.57 4.86 -8.86
CA ASP A 71 1.21 6.28 -8.95
C ASP A 71 1.63 6.86 -10.31
N ARG A 72 2.90 6.66 -10.68
CA ARG A 72 3.45 7.08 -11.98
C ARG A 72 2.78 6.43 -13.19
N ARG A 73 2.37 5.16 -13.09
CA ARG A 73 1.67 4.48 -14.19
C ARG A 73 0.30 5.11 -14.43
N THR A 74 -0.40 5.48 -13.36
CA THR A 74 -1.71 6.12 -13.48
C THR A 74 -1.61 7.53 -14.06
N GLU A 75 -0.55 8.27 -13.75
CA GLU A 75 -0.29 9.56 -14.37
C GLU A 75 -0.01 9.39 -15.86
N GLN A 76 0.85 8.42 -16.24
CA GLN A 76 1.15 8.12 -17.64
C GLN A 76 -0.10 7.73 -18.45
N GLU A 77 -0.93 6.83 -17.90
CA GLU A 77 -2.19 6.41 -18.54
C GLU A 77 -3.15 7.59 -18.74
N LYS A 78 -3.29 8.49 -17.74
CA LYS A 78 -4.11 9.70 -17.88
C LYS A 78 -3.59 10.63 -18.98
N TYR A 79 -2.27 10.85 -19.06
CA TYR A 79 -1.67 11.68 -20.10
C TYR A 79 -1.80 11.08 -21.51
N GLU A 80 -1.90 9.76 -21.64
CA GLU A 80 -2.10 9.08 -22.92
C GLU A 80 -3.57 9.16 -23.36
N ASP A 81 -4.52 8.93 -22.45
CA ASP A 81 -5.96 9.08 -22.71
C ASP A 81 -6.33 10.53 -23.09
N GLU A 82 -5.78 11.53 -22.40
CA GLU A 82 -6.02 12.95 -22.70
C GLU A 82 -5.47 13.36 -24.09
N ARG A 83 -4.38 12.74 -24.54
CA ARG A 83 -3.82 12.98 -25.88
C ARG A 83 -4.56 12.23 -26.98
N GLY A 84 -5.21 11.12 -26.68
CA GLY A 84 -6.05 10.36 -27.62
C GLY A 84 -7.44 10.95 -27.86
N LEU A 85 -7.85 11.94 -27.05
CA LEU A 85 -9.12 12.66 -27.16
C LEU A 85 -9.02 14.02 -27.90
N GLN A 86 -7.81 14.44 -28.32
CA GLN A 86 -7.56 15.64 -29.14
C GLN A 86 -7.36 15.28 -30.62
#